data_AF-A0A947M191-F1
#
_entry.id   AF-A0A947M191-F1
#
_cell.length_a   1.000
_cell.length_b   1.000
_cell.length_c   1.000
_cell.angle_alpha   90.00
_cell.angle_beta   90.00
_cell.angle_gamma   90.00
#
_symmetry.space_group_name_H-M   'P 1'
#
loop_
_entity.id
_entity.type
_entity.pdbx_description
1 polymer ?
#
loop_
_entity_poly.entity_id
_entity_poly.type
_entity_poly.pdbx_seq_one_letter_code
_entity_poly.pdbx_strand_id
1 'polypeptide(L)' 'MHAATPPRADRDAVARAYARVFSSDDGQLVMAHLQGQTFLRTLTPDTPDSHIRFIEGQRALVHTILRFVAIGKGQ' A
#
# COMPACT_ATOMS: atom_id res chain seq x y z
N MET A 1 10.19 11.46 26.54
CA MET A 1 10.75 11.29 25.18
C MET A 1 9.62 11.46 24.19
N HIS A 2 9.35 12.69 23.76
CA HIS A 2 8.34 12.97 22.74
C HIS A 2 8.97 12.58 21.40
N ALA A 3 8.54 11.47 20.80
CA ALA A 3 8.96 11.15 19.44
C ALA A 3 8.45 12.30 18.56
N ALA A 4 9.37 13.12 18.06
CA ALA A 4 9.02 14.17 17.11
C ALA A 4 8.29 13.50 15.97
N THR A 5 6.98 13.78 15.84
CA THR A 5 6.22 13.42 14.65
C THR A 5 7.06 13.90 13.47
N PRO A 6 7.52 13.01 12.57
CA PRO A 6 8.31 13.46 11.44
C PRO A 6 7.50 14.57 10.76
N PRO A 7 8.14 15.70 10.37
CA PRO A 7 7.43 16.78 9.71
C PRO A 7 6.62 16.11 8.62
N ARG A 8 5.29 16.33 8.61
CA ARG A 8 4.35 15.71 7.67
C ARG A 8 4.95 15.91 6.29
N ALA A 9 5.75 14.94 5.84
CA ALA A 9 6.49 15.05 4.60
C ALA A 9 5.42 15.42 3.59
N ASP A 10 5.64 16.52 2.85
CA ASP A 10 4.60 17.15 2.04
C ASP A 10 3.79 16.03 1.39
N ARG A 11 2.56 15.85 1.87
CA ARG A 11 1.78 14.64 1.59
C ARG A 11 1.60 14.50 0.08
N ASP A 12 1.61 15.64 -0.60
CA ASP A 12 1.52 15.77 -2.04
C ASP A 12 2.86 15.41 -2.70
N ALA A 13 4.00 15.81 -2.13
CA ALA A 13 5.32 15.33 -2.58
C ALA A 13 5.46 13.80 -2.46
N VAL A 14 4.98 13.22 -1.36
CA VAL A 14 4.94 11.77 -1.18
C VAL A 14 4.01 11.12 -2.21
N ALA A 15 2.80 11.67 -2.40
CA ALA A 15 1.87 11.19 -3.43
C ALA A 15 2.47 11.23 -4.84
N ARG A 16 3.14 12.33 -5.22
CA ARG A 16 3.86 12.46 -6.49
C ARG A 16 4.98 11.43 -6.64
N ALA A 17 5.72 11.14 -5.56
CA ALA A 17 6.75 10.11 -5.58
C ALA A 17 6.15 8.71 -5.79
N TYR A 18 5.07 8.37 -5.09
CA TYR A 18 4.32 7.13 -5.31
C TYR A 18 3.82 7.01 -6.75
N ALA A 19 3.15 8.05 -7.25
CA ALA A 19 2.62 8.07 -8.61
C ALA A 19 3.73 7.89 -9.65
N ARG A 20 4.86 8.60 -9.51
CA ARG A 20 6.01 8.47 -10.42
C ARG A 20 6.59 7.06 -10.42
N VAL A 21 6.88 6.50 -9.24
CA VAL A 21 7.47 5.14 -9.12
C VAL A 21 6.54 4.09 -9.70
N PHE A 22 5.28 4.06 -9.27
CA PHE A 22 4.31 3.04 -9.69
C PHE A 22 3.70 3.26 -11.09
N SER A 23 4.12 4.30 -11.81
CA SER A 23 3.80 4.48 -13.23
C SER A 23 4.89 3.93 -14.16
N SER A 24 6.09 3.64 -13.66
CA SER A 24 7.13 2.93 -14.42
C SER A 24 6.75 1.47 -14.68
N ASP A 25 7.35 0.84 -15.69
CA ASP A 25 7.10 -0.57 -16.03
C ASP A 25 7.38 -1.51 -14.85
N ASP A 26 8.54 -1.36 -14.21
CA ASP A 26 8.91 -2.12 -13.01
C ASP A 26 7.96 -1.82 -11.84
N GLY A 27 7.53 -0.56 -11.70
CA GLY A 27 6.56 -0.16 -10.68
C GLY A 27 5.21 -0.84 -10.87
N GLN A 28 4.74 -0.95 -12.10
CA GLN A 28 3.50 -1.67 -12.42
C GLN A 28 3.63 -3.17 -12.14
N LEU A 29 4.78 -3.77 -12.47
CA LEU A 29 5.07 -5.17 -12.17
C LEU A 29 5.06 -5.43 -10.65
N VAL A 30 5.71 -4.58 -9.86
CA VAL A 30 5.70 -4.69 -8.39
C VAL A 30 4.30 -4.49 -7.84
N MET A 31 3.52 -3.52 -8.34
CA MET A 31 2.15 -3.31 -7.90
C MET A 31 1.28 -4.55 -8.17
N ALA A 32 1.36 -5.14 -9.36
CA ALA A 32 0.64 -6.36 -9.70
C ALA A 32 1.03 -7.52 -8.77
N HIS A 33 2.32 -7.67 -8.46
CA HIS A 33 2.80 -8.67 -7.51
C HIS A 33 2.18 -8.47 -6.10
N LEU A 34 2.20 -7.25 -5.56
CA LEU A 34 1.64 -6.92 -4.25
C LEU A 34 0.13 -7.18 -4.19
N GLN A 35 -0.61 -6.81 -5.23
CA GLN A 35 -2.04 -7.06 -5.34
C GLN A 35 -2.33 -8.57 -5.39
N GLY A 36 -1.52 -9.34 -6.13
CA GLY A 36 -1.63 -10.80 -6.16
C GLY A 36 -1.40 -11.45 -4.79
N GLN A 37 -0.39 -11.00 -4.06
CA GLN A 37 -0.10 -11.52 -2.72
C GLN A 37 -1.18 -11.23 -1.68
N THR A 38 -1.92 -10.13 -1.83
CA THR A 38 -2.82 -9.61 -0.78
C THR A 38 -4.30 -9.84 -1.08
N PHE A 39 -4.73 -9.72 -2.34
CA PHE A 39 -6.14 -9.84 -2.72
C PHE A 39 -6.54 -11.22 -3.20
N LEU A 40 -5.60 -12.00 -3.77
CA LEU A 40 -5.89 -13.32 -4.32
C LEU A 40 -5.71 -14.47 -3.32
N ARG A 41 -5.45 -14.19 -2.04
CA ARG A 41 -5.37 -15.22 -1.00
C ARG A 41 -6.75 -15.70 -0.57
N THR A 42 -7.02 -16.98 -0.81
CA THR A 42 -8.19 -17.68 -0.27
C THR A 42 -7.97 -17.97 1.21
N LEU A 43 -8.95 -17.60 2.04
CA LEU A 43 -9.01 -17.97 3.45
C LEU A 43 -9.93 -19.17 3.59
N THR A 44 -9.52 -20.17 4.35
CA THR A 44 -10.37 -21.32 4.70
C THR A 44 -11.10 -21.06 6.03
N PRO A 45 -12.21 -21.76 6.30
CA PRO A 45 -12.92 -21.63 7.58
C PRO A 45 -12.05 -21.88 8.82
N ASP A 46 -11.02 -22.71 8.70
CA ASP A 46 -10.10 -23.05 9.78
C ASP A 46 -8.92 -22.07 9.92
N THR A 47 -8.93 -20.96 9.17
CA THR A 47 -7.87 -19.95 9.25
C THR A 47 -7.90 -19.26 10.62
N PRO A 48 -6.80 -19.23 11.38
CA PRO A 48 -6.76 -18.53 12.66
C PRO A 48 -7.00 -17.02 12.51
N ASP A 49 -7.75 -16.42 13.42
CA ASP A 49 -8.02 -14.98 13.46
C ASP A 49 -6.76 -14.11 13.39
N SER A 50 -5.66 -14.57 14.01
CA SER A 50 -4.37 -13.86 13.96
C SER A 50 -3.84 -13.75 12.52
N HIS A 51 -4.03 -14.79 11.71
CA HIS A 51 -3.64 -14.81 10.31
C HIS A 51 -4.57 -13.93 9.47
N ILE A 52 -5.89 -13.96 9.75
CA ILE A 52 -6.84 -13.06 9.08
C ILE A 52 -6.44 -11.59 9.33
N ARG A 53 -6.20 -11.21 10.59
CA ARG A 53 -5.75 -9.84 10.94
C ARG A 53 -4.42 -9.47 10.27
N PHE A 54 -3.49 -10.40 10.17
CA PHE A 54 -2.22 -10.18 9.48
C PHE A 54 -2.44 -9.87 7.98
N ILE A 55 -3.28 -10.64 7.30
CA ILE A 55 -3.62 -10.41 5.89
C ILE A 55 -4.35 -9.08 5.71
N GLU A 56 -5.29 -8.74 6.59
CA GLU A 56 -5.97 -7.44 6.55
C GLU A 56 -5.00 -6.26 6.72
N GLY A 57 -3.98 -6.39 7.57
CA GLY A 57 -2.91 -5.40 7.68
C GLY A 57 -2.14 -5.20 6.37
N GLN A 58 -1.85 -6.28 5.65
CA GLN A 58 -1.20 -6.21 4.34
C GLN A 58 -2.11 -5.56 3.28
N ARG A 59 -3.41 -5.90 3.27
CA ARG A 59 -4.41 -5.28 2.37
C ARG A 59 -4.54 -3.78 2.62
N ALA A 60 -4.59 -3.37 3.88
CA ALA A 60 -4.67 -1.96 4.25
C ALA A 60 -3.42 -1.17 3.77
N LEU A 61 -2.24 -1.78 3.83
CA LEU A 61 -1.01 -1.17 3.31
C LEU A 61 -1.08 -1.00 1.79
N VAL A 62 -1.47 -2.03 1.04
CA VAL A 62 -1.57 -1.95 -0.43
C VAL A 62 -2.62 -0.91 -0.86
N HIS A 63 -3.78 -0.85 -0.18
CA HIS A 63 -4.76 0.22 -0.40
C HIS A 63 -4.19 1.61 -0.12
N THR A 64 -3.33 1.76 0.89
CA THR A 64 -2.68 3.03 1.18
C THR A 64 -1.76 3.46 0.04
N ILE A 65 -0.96 2.54 -0.52
CA ILE A 65 -0.11 2.80 -1.68
C ILE A 65 -0.97 3.24 -2.88
N LEU A 66 -2.01 2.47 -3.21
CA LEU A 66 -2.93 2.79 -4.31
C LEU A 66 -3.56 4.17 -4.15
N ARG A 67 -3.95 4.54 -2.93
CA ARG A 67 -4.49 5.86 -2.62
C ARG A 67 -3.47 6.97 -2.91
N PHE A 68 -2.21 6.82 -2.50
CA PHE A 68 -1.18 7.81 -2.78
C PHE A 68 -0.86 7.92 -4.28
N VAL A 69 -0.85 6.79 -5.00
CA VAL A 69 -0.71 6.78 -6.46
C VAL A 69 -1.85 7.55 -7.13
N ALA A 70 -3.10 7.29 -6.73
CA ALA A 70 -4.26 7.98 -7.29
C ALA A 70 -4.23 9.48 -7.01
N ILE A 71 -3.92 9.89 -5.78
CA ILE A 71 -3.76 11.30 -5.41
C ILE A 71 -2.67 11.97 -6.25
N GLY A 72 -1.52 11.33 -6.41
CA GLY A 72 -0.39 11.88 -7.16
C GLY A 72 -0.58 11.92 -8.67
N LYS A 73 -1.57 11.20 -9.23
CA LYS A 73 -1.96 11.25 -10.66
C LYS A 73 -3.03 12.30 -10.97
N GLY A 74 -3.83 12.68 -9.99
CA GLY A 74 -4.94 13.64 -10.14
C GLY A 74 -4.57 15.09 -9.84
N GLN A 75 -3.28 15.36 -9.62
CA GLN A 75 -2.69 16.69 -9.57
C GLN A 75 -1.84 16.91 -10.82
#